data_AF-A0AAV4F3E8-F1
#
_entry.id   AF-A0AAV4F3E8-F1
#
_cell.length_a   1.000
_cell.length_b   1.000
_cell.length_c   1.000
_cell.angle_alpha   90.00
_cell.angle_beta   90.00
_cell.angle_gamma   90.00
#
_symmetry.space_group_name_H-M   'P 1'
#
loop_
_entity.id
_entity.type
_entity.pdbx_description
1 polymer ?
#
loop_
_entity_poly.entity_id
_entity_poly.type
_entity_poly.pdbx_seq_one_letter_code
_entity_poly.pdbx_strand_id
1 'polypeptide(L)'
;MYLRGILRMKWHDKVRNEEVWRRTRQKLVEEEIGMRRWRQIGRTLRKPHKNIIRQALQWNPRGNRGKGRPRETWKRCVEREMTMMGKGWSQLGKLAQDWSGWHLLVRGLYPAKGEGH
;
A
#
# COMPACT_ATOMS: atom_id res chain seq x y z
N MET A 1 -7.84 -19.77 -6.83
CA MET A 1 -8.71 -20.88 -7.29
C MET A 1 -10.13 -20.40 -7.64
N TYR A 2 -10.72 -19.48 -6.88
CA TYR A 2 -12.11 -19.02 -7.07
C TYR A 2 -12.37 -18.29 -8.41
N LEU A 3 -11.46 -17.42 -8.86
CA LEU A 3 -11.64 -16.60 -10.07
C LEU A 3 -11.66 -17.40 -11.38
N ARG A 4 -10.84 -18.46 -11.47
CA ARG A 4 -10.78 -19.31 -12.67
C ARG A 4 -12.08 -20.11 -12.84
N GLY A 5 -12.69 -20.56 -11.74
CA GLY A 5 -13.99 -21.23 -11.75
C GLY A 5 -15.14 -20.30 -12.19
N ILE A 6 -15.17 -19.06 -11.70
CA ILE A 6 -16.17 -18.05 -12.11
C ILE A 6 -16.06 -17.73 -13.61
N LEU A 7 -14.83 -17.67 -14.14
CA LEU A 7 -14.56 -17.47 -15.57
C LEU A 7 -14.76 -18.74 -16.42
N ARG A 8 -15.25 -19.84 -15.84
CA ARG A 8 -15.42 -21.16 -16.48
C ARG A 8 -14.14 -21.68 -17.16
N MET A 9 -12.97 -21.32 -16.65
CA MET A 9 -11.68 -21.80 -17.14
C MET A 9 -11.39 -23.18 -16.56
N LYS A 10 -11.09 -24.14 -17.44
CA LYS A 10 -10.75 -25.49 -17.03
C LYS A 10 -9.28 -25.57 -16.66
N TRP A 11 -8.91 -26.58 -15.86
CA TRP A 11 -7.52 -26.74 -15.40
C TRP A 11 -6.54 -27.06 -16.54
N HIS A 12 -7.01 -27.62 -17.66
CA HIS A 12 -6.20 -27.84 -18.86
C HIS A 12 -5.99 -26.56 -19.69
N ASP A 13 -6.82 -25.55 -19.49
CA ASP A 13 -6.60 -24.24 -20.09
C ASP A 13 -5.41 -23.61 -19.36
N LYS A 14 -4.22 -23.67 -19.97
CA LYS A 14 -2.97 -23.06 -19.46
C LYS A 14 -3.02 -21.53 -19.57
N VAL A 15 -4.09 -20.92 -19.09
CA VAL A 15 -4.29 -19.47 -19.11
C VAL A 15 -3.32 -18.83 -18.14
N ARG A 16 -2.50 -17.91 -18.66
CA ARG A 16 -1.57 -17.09 -17.88
C ARG A 16 -2.36 -16.21 -16.90
N ASN A 17 -1.82 -15.96 -15.71
CA ASN A 17 -2.50 -15.15 -14.70
C ASN A 17 -2.84 -13.74 -15.21
N GLU A 18 -2.01 -13.15 -16.06
CA GLU A 18 -2.24 -11.84 -16.69
C GLU A 18 -3.57 -11.77 -17.44
N GLU A 19 -3.92 -12.83 -18.19
CA GLU A 19 -5.18 -12.90 -18.94
C GLU A 19 -6.40 -13.04 -18.02
N VAL A 20 -6.27 -13.75 -16.90
CA VAL A 20 -7.32 -13.83 -15.86
C VAL A 20 -7.59 -12.44 -15.28
N TRP A 21 -6.54 -11.70 -14.92
CA TRP A 21 -6.65 -10.34 -14.37
C TRP A 21 -7.24 -9.35 -15.38
N ARG A 22 -6.86 -9.47 -16.66
CA ARG A 22 -7.42 -8.67 -17.75
C ARG A 22 -8.93 -8.85 -17.88
N ARG A 23 -9.42 -10.10 -17.76
CA ARG A 23 -10.85 -10.43 -17.86
C ARG A 23 -11.65 -10.00 -16.63
N THR A 24 -11.10 -10.12 -15.44
CA THR A 24 -11.83 -9.79 -14.21
C THR A 24 -11.91 -8.29 -13.93
N ARG A 25 -11.08 -7.46 -14.60
CA ARG A 25 -10.96 -6.01 -14.35
C ARG A 25 -10.80 -5.68 -12.86
N GLN A 26 -10.26 -6.62 -12.08
CA GLN A 26 -10.12 -6.45 -10.64
C GLN A 26 -8.96 -5.53 -10.34
N LYS A 27 -9.16 -4.63 -9.36
CA LYS A 27 -8.08 -3.84 -8.79
C LYS A 27 -7.04 -4.79 -8.20
N LEU A 28 -5.76 -4.48 -8.40
CA LEU A 28 -4.72 -5.32 -7.84
C LEU A 28 -4.83 -5.26 -6.32
N VAL A 29 -4.84 -6.43 -5.69
CA VAL A 29 -4.94 -6.55 -4.23
C VAL A 29 -3.81 -5.74 -3.55
N GLU A 30 -2.65 -5.66 -4.19
CA GLU A 30 -1.50 -4.87 -3.75
C GLU A 30 -1.79 -3.36 -3.71
N GLU A 31 -2.47 -2.83 -4.74
CA GLU A 31 -2.86 -1.41 -4.82
C GLU A 31 -3.86 -1.08 -3.71
N GLU A 32 -4.85 -1.96 -3.48
CA GLU A 32 -5.86 -1.78 -2.43
C GLU A 32 -5.23 -1.85 -1.02
N ILE A 33 -4.33 -2.82 -0.79
CA ILE A 33 -3.57 -2.93 0.46
C ILE A 33 -2.73 -1.67 0.68
N GLY A 34 -2.05 -1.19 -0.35
CA GLY A 34 -1.25 0.03 -0.33
C GLY A 34 -2.09 1.26 0.01
N MET A 35 -3.21 1.47 -0.68
CA MET A 35 -4.14 2.56 -0.41
C MET A 35 -4.63 2.54 1.05
N ARG A 36 -5.06 1.38 1.56
CA ARG A 36 -5.53 1.24 2.95
C ARG A 36 -4.42 1.55 3.95
N ARG A 37 -3.21 1.06 3.69
CA ARG A 37 -2.02 1.34 4.49
C ARG A 37 -1.76 2.84 4.56
N TRP A 38 -1.72 3.54 3.44
CA TRP A 38 -1.50 4.99 3.43
C TRP A 38 -2.65 5.76 4.07
N ARG A 39 -3.91 5.39 3.84
CA ARG A 39 -5.04 6.00 4.57
C ARG A 39 -4.86 5.89 6.09
N GLN A 40 -4.40 4.74 6.58
CA GLN A 40 -4.16 4.53 8.00
C GLN A 40 -2.95 5.34 8.52
N ILE A 41 -1.87 5.42 7.75
CA ILE A 41 -0.70 6.25 8.07
C ILE A 41 -1.11 7.71 8.21
N GLY A 42 -1.91 8.24 7.28
CA GLY A 42 -2.42 9.61 7.34
C GLY A 42 -3.23 9.86 8.61
N ARG A 43 -4.13 8.94 8.98
CA ARG A 43 -4.90 9.03 10.24
C ARG A 43 -4.00 9.07 11.47
N THR A 44 -2.96 8.24 11.50
CA THR A 44 -1.97 8.24 12.60
C THR A 44 -1.15 9.53 12.63
N LEU A 45 -0.72 10.03 11.47
CA LEU A 45 0.04 11.27 11.31
C LEU A 45 -0.80 12.54 11.55
N ARG A 46 -2.12 12.45 11.69
CA ARG A 46 -2.95 13.58 12.13
C ARG A 46 -3.02 13.71 13.66
N LYS A 47 -2.75 12.63 14.39
CA LYS A 47 -2.78 12.65 15.86
C LYS A 47 -1.65 13.53 16.43
N PRO A 48 -1.82 14.09 17.64
CA PRO A 48 -0.77 14.87 18.30
C PRO A 48 0.54 14.10 18.43
N HIS A 49 1.67 14.81 18.50
CA HIS A 49 3.01 14.19 18.62
C HIS A 49 3.17 13.31 19.86
N LYS A 50 2.49 13.67 20.97
CA LYS A 50 2.47 12.89 22.21
C LYS A 50 1.68 11.57 22.11
N ASN A 51 0.98 11.32 21.01
CA ASN A 51 0.19 10.11 20.86
C ASN A 51 1.09 8.88 20.67
N ILE A 52 0.90 7.86 21.50
CA ILE A 52 1.69 6.61 21.52
C ILE A 52 1.68 5.93 20.14
N ILE A 53 0.54 5.91 19.44
CA ILE A 53 0.42 5.27 18.12
C ILE A 53 1.25 6.03 17.08
N ARG A 54 1.34 7.36 17.19
CA ARG A 54 2.16 8.18 16.30
C ARG A 54 3.65 7.98 16.55
N GLN A 55 4.07 7.88 17.80
CA GLN A 55 5.45 7.58 18.16
C GLN A 55 5.85 6.17 17.71
N ALA A 56 4.97 5.19 17.93
CA ALA A 56 5.16 3.81 17.49
C ALA A 56 5.30 3.67 15.96
N LEU A 57 4.67 4.56 15.17
CA LEU A 57 4.77 4.57 13.71
C LEU A 57 6.22 4.74 13.21
N GLN A 58 7.01 5.57 13.92
CA GLN A 58 8.39 5.89 13.55
C GLN A 58 9.41 5.07 14.34
N TRP A 59 8.96 4.39 15.40
CA TRP A 59 9.84 3.65 16.29
C TRP A 59 10.59 2.54 15.54
N ASN A 60 11.89 2.43 15.81
CA ASN A 60 12.73 1.33 15.35
C ASN A 60 13.01 0.39 16.53
N PRO A 61 12.41 -0.81 16.59
CA PRO A 61 12.68 -1.73 17.67
C PRO A 61 14.14 -2.20 17.60
N ARG A 62 14.84 -2.15 18.73
CA ARG A 62 16.23 -2.63 18.85
C ARG A 62 16.23 -4.16 18.84
N GLY A 63 17.15 -4.76 18.09
CA GLY A 63 17.37 -6.22 18.08
C GLY A 63 17.36 -6.84 16.69
N ASN A 64 17.84 -8.09 16.61
CA ASN A 64 17.89 -8.86 15.37
C ASN A 64 16.60 -9.65 15.16
N ARG A 65 16.16 -9.79 13.90
CA ARG A 65 15.03 -10.67 13.57
C ARG A 65 15.50 -12.12 13.57
N GLY A 66 14.68 -13.00 14.17
CA GLY A 66 14.87 -14.44 14.06
C GLY A 66 14.79 -14.95 12.61
N LYS A 67 15.46 -16.07 12.35
CA LYS A 67 15.43 -16.78 11.06
C LYS A 67 13.98 -17.22 10.73
N GLY A 68 13.61 -17.20 9.45
CA GLY A 68 12.28 -17.62 8.96
C GLY A 68 11.21 -16.53 8.88
N ARG A 69 11.47 -15.31 9.38
CA ARG A 69 10.53 -14.18 9.24
C ARG A 69 10.58 -13.59 7.83
N PRO A 70 9.45 -13.11 7.27
CA PRO A 70 9.45 -12.44 5.98
C PRO A 70 10.48 -11.31 5.90
N ARG A 71 11.18 -11.23 4.76
CA ARG A 71 12.25 -10.26 4.47
C ARG A 71 11.72 -8.83 4.39
N GLU A 72 10.55 -8.67 3.79
CA GLU A 72 9.83 -7.40 3.72
C GLU A 72 9.10 -7.12 5.03
N THR A 73 9.19 -5.87 5.49
CA THR A 73 8.45 -5.39 6.67
C THR A 73 7.54 -4.26 6.26
N TRP A 74 6.48 -4.03 7.04
CA TRP A 74 5.61 -2.87 6.87
C TRP A 74 6.43 -1.57 6.77
N LYS A 75 7.42 -1.38 7.66
CA LYS A 75 8.28 -0.19 7.68
C LYS A 75 9.12 -0.04 6.41
N ARG A 76 9.78 -1.11 5.94
CA ARG A 76 10.58 -1.08 4.69
C ARG A 76 9.73 -0.78 3.47
N CYS A 77 8.52 -1.34 3.39
CA CYS A 77 7.59 -1.04 2.30
C CYS A 77 7.18 0.45 2.30
N VAL A 78 6.85 0.99 3.48
CA VAL A 78 6.47 2.40 3.63
C VAL A 78 7.65 3.32 3.33
N GLU A 79 8.85 3.02 3.83
CA GLU A 79 10.06 3.80 3.58
C GLU A 79 10.43 3.80 2.09
N ARG A 80 10.31 2.65 1.41
CA ARG A 80 10.54 2.56 -0.03
C ARG A 80 9.57 3.43 -0.82
N GLU A 81 8.27 3.33 -0.53
CA GLU A 81 7.24 4.14 -1.18
C GLU A 81 7.39 5.62 -0.86
N MET A 82 7.79 5.95 0.37
CA MET A 82 8.12 7.31 0.80
C MET A 82 9.31 7.88 0.01
N THR A 83 10.38 7.09 -0.18
CA THR A 83 11.53 7.45 -1.01
C THR A 83 11.15 7.60 -2.48
N MET A 84 10.27 6.75 -3.01
CA MET A 84 9.75 6.88 -4.38
C MET A 84 8.99 8.21 -4.59
N MET A 85 8.33 8.73 -3.55
CA MET A 85 7.70 10.04 -3.58
C MET A 85 8.67 11.21 -3.36
N GLY A 86 9.94 10.93 -3.06
CA GLY A 86 10.93 11.94 -2.68
C GLY A 86 10.55 12.71 -1.41
N LYS A 87 9.84 12.08 -0.46
CA LYS A 87 9.37 12.75 0.76
C LYS A 87 10.01 12.16 2.01
N GLY A 88 10.15 12.98 3.05
CA GLY A 88 10.48 12.52 4.40
C GLY A 88 9.27 12.43 5.32
N TRP A 89 9.44 11.81 6.49
CA TRP A 89 8.41 11.71 7.54
C TRP A 89 7.88 13.08 8.00
N SER A 90 8.72 14.12 8.00
CA SER A 90 8.33 15.49 8.35
C SER A 90 7.39 16.10 7.33
N GLN A 91 7.69 15.96 6.04
CA GLN A 91 6.86 16.44 4.93
C GLN A 91 5.54 15.66 4.85
N LEU A 92 5.57 14.34 5.04
CA LEU A 92 4.37 13.53 5.15
C LEU A 92 3.51 13.94 6.35
N GLY A 93 4.13 14.31 7.48
CA GLY A 93 3.42 14.83 8.64
C GLY A 93 2.68 16.13 8.34
N LYS A 94 3.27 17.04 7.57
CA LYS A 94 2.62 18.29 7.12
C LYS A 94 1.50 18.00 6.12
N LEU A 95 1.78 17.18 5.10
CA LEU A 95 0.79 16.77 4.10
C LEU A 95 -0.38 16.01 4.72
N ALA A 96 -0.17 15.22 5.77
CA ALA A 96 -1.26 14.50 6.42
C ALA A 96 -2.27 15.44 7.10
N GLN A 97 -1.87 16.65 7.49
CA GLN A 97 -2.77 17.67 8.04
C GLN A 97 -3.62 18.30 6.94
N ASP A 98 -3.09 18.43 5.72
CA ASP A 98 -3.86 18.81 4.54
C ASP A 98 -4.61 17.58 3.99
N TRP A 99 -5.92 17.51 4.22
CA TRP A 99 -6.72 16.39 3.73
C TRP A 99 -6.68 16.24 2.21
N SER A 100 -6.71 17.37 1.48
CA SER A 100 -6.75 17.39 0.01
C SER A 100 -5.41 16.95 -0.57
N GLY A 101 -4.31 17.53 -0.08
CA GLY A 101 -2.95 17.12 -0.46
C GLY A 101 -2.64 15.67 -0.10
N TRP A 102 -3.12 15.19 1.06
CA TRP A 102 -3.00 13.79 1.44
C TRP A 102 -3.76 12.86 0.49
N HIS A 103 -5.00 13.21 0.17
CA HIS A 103 -5.85 12.39 -0.70
C HIS A 103 -5.28 12.31 -2.13
N LEU A 104 -4.79 13.44 -2.66
CA LEU A 104 -4.12 13.49 -3.96
C LEU A 104 -2.87 12.62 -4.00
N LEU A 105 -2.04 12.68 -2.96
CA LEU A 105 -0.83 11.85 -2.84
C LEU A 105 -1.17 10.35 -2.84
N VAL A 106 -2.18 9.93 -2.06
CA VAL A 106 -2.57 8.51 -1.99
C VAL A 106 -3.18 8.02 -3.31
N ARG A 107 -3.93 8.87 -4.02
CA ARG A 107 -4.42 8.53 -5.36
C ARG A 107 -3.31 8.47 -6.40
N GLY A 108 -2.31 9.36 -6.32
CA GLY A 108 -1.16 9.35 -7.23
C GLY A 108 -0.28 8.11 -7.09
N LEU A 109 -0.17 7.54 -5.88
CA LEU A 109 0.55 6.29 -5.63
C LEU A 109 -0.12 5.07 -6.26
N TYR A 110 -1.44 5.08 -6.35
CA TYR A 110 -2.24 3.95 -6.84
C TYR A 110 -3.33 4.48 -7.78
N PRO A 111 -2.98 4.87 -9.01
CA PRO A 111 -3.96 5.35 -9.97
C PRO A 111 -4.95 4.22 -10.29
N ALA A 112 -6.24 4.55 -10.39
CA ALA A 112 -7.22 3.58 -10.87
C ALA A 112 -6.87 3.23 -12.33
N LYS A 113 -6.65 1.96 -12.63
CA LYS A 113 -6.55 1.50 -14.03
C LYS A 113 -7.90 1.75 -14.71
N GLY A 114 -8.00 2.83 -15.48
CA GLY A 114 -9.23 3.24 -16.14
C GLY A 114 -9.27 4.67 -16.69
N GLU A 115 -8.34 5.55 -16.31
CA GLU A 115 -8.23 6.90 -16.87
C GLU A 115 -6.96 6.99 -17.72
N GLY A 116 -6.97 6.27 -18.84
CA GLY A 116 -6.06 6.51 -19.96
C GLY A 116 -6.87 7.21 -21.04
N HIS A 117 -6.43 8.43 -21.39
CA HIS A 117 -6.75 9.10 -22.66
C HIS A 117 -6.32 8.23 -23.85
#